data_AF-A0A432HYR2-F1
#
_entry.id   AF-A0A432HYR2-F1
#
_cell.length_a   1.000
_cell.length_b   1.000
_cell.length_c   1.000
_cell.angle_alpha   90.00
_cell.angle_beta   90.00
_cell.angle_gamma   90.00
#
_symmetry.space_group_name_H-M   'P 1'
#
loop_
_entity.id
_entity.type
_entity.pdbx_description
1 polymer ?
#
loop_
_entity_poly.entity_id
_entity_poly.type
_entity_poly.pdbx_seq_one_letter_code
_entity_poly.pdbx_strand_id
1 'polypeptide(L)' 'NVWGWWRIDMDGDQIADGTDPLNWDSDGDWLNDWFEIENDMLDNIRGNGPSPLRWDDRKTNIG' A
#
# COMPACT_ATOMS: atom_id res chain seq x y z
N ASN A 1 18.51 7.26 3.03
CA ASN A 1 17.54 7.46 4.11
C ASN A 1 16.55 6.32 4.04
N VAL A 2 16.47 5.48 5.05
CA VAL A 2 15.52 4.36 5.09
C VAL A 2 14.15 4.98 5.31
N TRP A 3 13.34 4.87 4.26
CA TRP A 3 12.02 5.44 4.02
C TRP A 3 11.05 5.00 5.13
N GLY A 4 10.07 5.82 5.52
CA GLY A 4 9.05 5.52 6.54
C GLY A 4 8.08 4.35 6.28
N TRP A 5 8.55 3.27 5.67
CA TRP A 5 7.79 2.03 5.41
C TRP A 5 7.23 1.40 6.70
N TRP A 6 7.89 1.61 7.84
CA TRP A 6 7.40 1.20 9.18
C TRP A 6 6.06 1.84 9.58
N ARG A 7 5.59 2.89 8.88
CA ARG A 7 4.26 3.47 9.11
C ARG A 7 3.15 2.67 8.42
N ILE A 8 3.54 1.74 7.55
CA ILE A 8 2.69 0.92 6.69
C ILE A 8 2.78 -0.57 7.07
N ASP A 9 3.82 -0.96 7.81
CA ASP A 9 3.98 -2.27 8.49
C ASP A 9 3.20 -2.24 9.82
N MET A 10 2.00 -2.81 9.86
CA MET A 10 1.13 -2.78 11.05
C MET A 10 1.24 -4.03 11.93
N ASP A 11 1.73 -5.14 11.38
CA ASP A 11 1.85 -6.42 12.09
C ASP A 11 3.28 -6.74 12.55
N GLY A 12 4.26 -5.93 12.15
CA GLY A 12 5.66 -6.03 12.55
C GLY A 12 6.43 -7.12 11.82
N ASP A 13 5.93 -7.61 10.68
CA ASP A 13 6.57 -8.65 9.88
C ASP A 13 7.71 -8.13 8.98
N GLN A 14 7.95 -6.81 9.01
CA GLN A 14 8.94 -6.11 8.22
C GLN A 14 8.59 -6.00 6.72
N ILE A 15 7.31 -6.09 6.37
CA ILE A 15 6.74 -5.92 5.03
C ILE A 15 5.69 -4.81 5.12
N ALA A 16 5.55 -4.01 4.06
CA ALA A 16 4.46 -3.03 4.03
C ALA A 16 3.13 -3.75 3.80
N ASP A 17 2.12 -3.49 4.64
CA ASP A 17 0.81 -4.13 4.51
C ASP A 17 0.26 -4.01 3.08
N GLY A 18 -0.18 -5.13 2.51
CA GLY A 18 -0.75 -5.15 1.16
C GLY A 18 0.28 -5.34 0.04
N THR A 19 1.57 -5.48 0.37
CA THR A 19 2.64 -5.91 -0.56
C THR A 19 3.08 -7.35 -0.29
N ASP A 20 3.56 -8.03 -1.32
CA ASP A 20 4.22 -9.33 -1.24
C ASP A 20 5.58 -9.19 -1.94
N PRO A 21 6.72 -9.37 -1.24
CA PRO A 21 8.04 -9.19 -1.83
C PRO A 21 8.36 -10.18 -2.96
N LEU A 22 7.57 -11.25 -3.10
CA LEU A 22 7.67 -12.23 -4.19
C LEU A 22 6.65 -11.97 -5.31
N ASN A 23 5.79 -10.97 -5.15
CA ASN A 23 4.84 -10.53 -6.15
C ASN A 23 5.22 -9.13 -6.67
N TRP A 24 5.02 -8.90 -7.95
CA TRP A 24 5.27 -7.58 -8.54
C TRP A 24 4.08 -6.62 -8.36
N ASP A 25 2.88 -7.19 -8.25
CA ASP A 25 1.58 -6.53 -8.15
C ASP A 25 0.67 -7.38 -7.23
N SER A 26 0.59 -6.98 -5.97
CA SER A 26 -0.02 -7.77 -4.89
C SER A 26 -1.55 -7.77 -4.89
N ASP A 27 -2.16 -6.74 -5.45
CA ASP A 27 -3.61 -6.56 -5.47
C ASP A 27 -4.25 -6.78 -6.87
N GLY A 28 -3.43 -6.82 -7.92
CA GLY A 28 -3.79 -7.21 -9.29
C GLY A 28 -4.27 -6.08 -10.18
N ASP A 29 -3.92 -4.83 -9.86
CA ASP A 29 -4.40 -3.63 -10.57
C ASP A 29 -3.45 -3.14 -11.70
N TRP A 30 -2.35 -3.86 -11.94
CA TRP A 30 -1.31 -3.62 -12.95
C TRP A 30 -0.39 -2.43 -12.63
N LEU A 31 -0.36 -1.99 -11.37
CA LEU A 31 0.66 -1.10 -10.84
C LEU A 31 1.53 -1.88 -9.86
N ASN A 32 2.77 -1.43 -9.71
CA ASN A 32 3.74 -2.17 -8.92
C ASN A 32 3.74 -1.72 -7.47
N ASP A 33 3.91 -2.64 -6.54
CA ASP A 33 3.89 -2.41 -5.08
C ASP A 33 4.76 -1.22 -4.61
N TRP A 34 5.89 -0.98 -5.28
CA TRP A 34 6.78 0.14 -4.93
C TRP A 34 6.19 1.51 -5.27
N PHE A 35 5.42 1.61 -6.36
CA PHE A 35 4.70 2.83 -6.70
C PHE A 35 3.62 3.14 -5.65
N GLU A 36 2.91 2.12 -5.18
CA GLU A 36 1.89 2.25 -4.12
C GLU A 36 2.50 2.74 -2.81
N ILE A 37 3.61 2.13 -2.38
CA ILE A 37 4.37 2.57 -1.19
C ILE A 37 4.78 4.04 -1.35
N GLU A 38 5.37 4.43 -2.48
CA GLU A 38 5.76 5.83 -2.69
C GLU A 38 4.56 6.78 -2.63
N ASN A 39 3.41 6.36 -3.17
CA ASN A 39 2.20 7.17 -3.17
C ASN A 39 1.69 7.43 -1.75
N ASP A 40 1.53 6.38 -0.94
CA ASP A 40 1.06 6.49 0.44
C ASP A 40 2.06 7.26 1.33
N MET A 41 3.35 7.24 0.97
CA MET A 41 4.40 7.97 1.69
C MET A 41 4.43 9.47 1.37
N LEU A 42 3.83 9.93 0.28
CA LEU A 42 3.83 11.34 -0.10
C LEU A 42 3.00 12.19 0.86
N ASP A 43 1.86 11.68 1.32
CA ASP A 43 0.94 12.39 2.21
C ASP A 43 0.60 11.64 3.50
N ASN A 44 1.13 10.42 3.66
CA ASN A 44 0.91 9.56 4.81
C ASN A 44 -0.57 9.18 4.99
N ILE A 45 -1.33 9.11 3.90
CA ILE A 45 -2.72 8.67 3.85
C ILE A 45 -2.78 7.37 3.04
N ARG A 46 -3.08 6.26 3.71
CA ARG A 46 -3.12 4.94 3.06
C ARG A 46 -4.25 4.86 2.03
N GLY A 47 -3.92 4.30 0.87
CA GLY A 47 -4.86 3.85 -0.14
C GLY A 47 -5.59 4.98 -0.86
N ASN A 48 -5.29 6.25 -0.58
CA ASN A 48 -5.93 7.39 -1.25
C ASN A 48 -5.46 7.61 -2.70
N GLY A 49 -4.46 6.85 -3.12
CA GLY A 49 -3.90 6.80 -4.44
C GLY A 49 -4.76 6.11 -5.51
N PRO A 50 -4.26 6.11 -6.75
CA PRO A 50 -4.88 5.37 -7.86
C PRO A 50 -4.73 3.85 -7.73
N SER A 51 -3.96 3.37 -6.76
CA SER A 51 -3.55 1.97 -6.55
C SER A 51 -3.40 1.72 -5.04
N PRO A 52 -4.47 1.26 -4.36
CA PRO A 52 -4.48 1.09 -2.91
C PRO A 52 -3.94 -0.28 -2.45
N LEU A 53 -2.92 -0.27 -1.58
CA LEU A 53 -2.43 -1.47 -0.89
C LEU A 53 -3.57 -2.28 -0.24
N ARG A 54 -3.74 -3.53 -0.73
CA ARG A 54 -4.86 -4.45 -0.49
C ARG A 54 -5.51 -4.38 0.91
N TRP A 55 -6.85 -4.34 0.91
CA TRP A 55 -7.84 -4.08 1.98
C TRP A 55 -8.31 -2.63 2.19
N ASP A 56 -7.81 -1.65 1.43
CA ASP A 56 -8.55 -0.39 1.31
C ASP A 56 -9.72 -0.57 0.31
N ASP A 57 -10.77 -1.23 0.80
CA ASP A 57 -12.01 -1.42 0.08
C ASP A 57 -12.88 -0.16 0.06
N ARG A 58 -12.34 1.07 -0.09
CA ARG A 58 -13.11 2.35 -0.20
C ARG A 58 -14.25 2.38 -1.26
N LYS A 59 -14.59 1.24 -1.85
CA LYS A 59 -15.96 0.75 -2.01
C LYS A 59 -16.81 0.59 -0.71
N THR A 60 -16.44 1.03 0.49
CA THR A 60 -17.36 1.03 1.64
C THR A 60 -18.15 2.33 1.74
N ASN A 61 -19.34 2.27 1.14
CA ASN A 61 -20.49 3.17 1.30
C ASN A 61 -20.38 4.58 0.71
N ILE A 62 -20.37 4.66 -0.62
CA ILE A 62 -21.14 5.74 -1.26
C ILE A 62 -22.62 5.35 -1.07
N GLY A 63 -23.23 5.94 -0.04
CA GLY A 63 -24.70 5.98 0.06
C GLY A 63 -25.31 6.81 -1.06
#